data_AF-A0A843JUU6-F1
#
_entry.id   AF-A0A843JUU6-F1
#
_cell.length_a   1.000
_cell.length_b   1.000
_cell.length_c   1.000
_cell.angle_alpha   90.00
_cell.angle_beta   90.00
_cell.angle_gamma   90.00
#
_symmetry.space_group_name_H-M   'P 1'
#
loop_
_entity.id
_entity.type
_entity.pdbx_description
1 polymer ?
#
loop_
_entity_poly.entity_id
_entity_poly.type
_entity_poly.pdbx_seq_one_letter_code
_entity_poly.pdbx_strand_id
1 'polypeptide(L)'
;MESKKISFKEERIRKITTLYYSQPEIQKAIFEFSKNREICPRYFEGFGKRPDSFEYPGDIFELVKRGATSFNCSEELWSDPLKIQTGMNEKQLNELRIGWDLLIDIDCKYIDFSKKATQAILKVFKNHHIKNYGIKFSGNKGFHIILPFKSFPKEIAGEKTKDLFPELPRKILAYVRFKAEEEMRDLISEEELEAFKDTKIKKGIKCNNCKEIAQEYTLTEYLCPKCFRRELKKIFHNEKKEFKCPDCRTQFKINRADKIYECKKCNISSKDKPDNFSRHIEIDLFDLMGLDLILISPRHLFRMPYSLHENSGLSSIVLSEEELEKFDLKDASPLNLKVKDFMPKSKENEADYLVREALDWAKNNQISSGESKEILKGKYADFKPIILESIKDEDFPPCIKNILKGISDGKKRGLFALINFFRSVGMNKEDMEKRIYEWNKKNEVPLREGYLQTQLLWAYRKKPIMPPNCKEFYQGFGACQPNEFCNLIKNPVNYLVRKNYISNSKKEKKITKNINKNN
;
A
#
# COMPACT_ATOMS: atom_id res chain seq x y z
N MET A 1 31.71 10.50 20.41
CA MET A 1 30.89 9.68 19.49
C MET A 1 31.83 8.67 18.86
N GLU A 2 31.75 7.40 19.27
CA GLU A 2 32.54 6.34 18.63
C GLU A 2 32.16 6.26 17.14
N SER A 3 33.14 6.43 16.25
CA SER A 3 32.95 6.24 14.82
C SER A 3 32.53 4.79 14.59
N LYS A 4 31.28 4.59 14.16
CA LYS A 4 30.76 3.27 13.81
C LYS A 4 31.70 2.63 12.79
N LYS A 5 32.32 1.49 13.14
CA LYS A 5 33.30 0.81 12.29
C LYS A 5 32.64 0.45 10.96
N ILE A 6 33.05 1.10 9.87
CA ILE A 6 32.51 0.89 8.53
C ILE A 6 32.80 -0.55 8.11
N SER A 7 31.83 -1.24 7.53
CA SER A 7 32.05 -2.62 7.06
C SER A 7 32.95 -2.63 5.83
N PHE A 8 33.77 -3.68 5.65
CA PHE A 8 34.59 -3.84 4.43
C PHE A 8 33.76 -3.78 3.15
N LYS A 9 32.52 -4.29 3.20
CA LYS A 9 31.56 -4.23 2.09
C LYS A 9 31.19 -2.77 1.75
N GLU A 10 30.91 -1.96 2.76
CA GLU A 10 30.60 -0.55 2.60
C GLU A 10 31.80 0.24 2.05
N GLU A 11 33.01 0.02 2.56
CA GLU A 11 34.22 0.66 2.04
C GLU A 11 34.44 0.35 0.56
N ARG A 12 34.27 -0.92 0.16
CA ARG A 12 34.40 -1.33 -1.24
C ARG A 12 33.37 -0.62 -2.13
N ILE A 13 32.12 -0.54 -1.69
CA ILE A 13 31.05 0.13 -2.46
C ILE A 13 31.33 1.63 -2.57
N ARG A 14 31.75 2.30 -1.48
CA ARG A 14 32.12 3.73 -1.53
C ARG A 14 33.26 4.00 -2.52
N LYS A 15 34.29 3.15 -2.55
CA LYS A 15 35.39 3.26 -3.53
C LYS A 15 34.91 3.12 -4.99
N ILE A 16 34.06 2.12 -5.25
CA ILE A 16 33.49 1.91 -6.60
C ILE A 16 32.58 3.08 -6.99
N THR A 17 31.77 3.57 -6.06
CA THR A 17 30.81 4.67 -6.26
C THR A 17 31.52 5.92 -6.78
N THR A 18 32.61 6.35 -6.13
CA THR A 18 33.35 7.55 -6.56
C THR A 18 33.95 7.39 -7.95
N LEU A 19 34.59 6.25 -8.24
CA LEU A 19 35.18 5.99 -9.56
C LEU A 19 34.11 5.89 -10.66
N TYR A 20 32.96 5.32 -10.33
CA TYR A 20 31.91 5.09 -11.30
C TYR A 20 31.18 6.37 -11.67
N TYR A 21 30.75 7.16 -10.67
CA TYR A 21 30.02 8.39 -10.91
C TYR A 21 30.92 9.57 -11.36
N SER A 22 32.25 9.44 -11.35
CA SER A 22 33.13 10.43 -11.97
C SER A 22 33.09 10.39 -13.50
N GLN A 23 32.56 9.33 -14.11
CA GLN A 23 32.45 9.17 -15.56
C GLN A 23 31.40 10.15 -16.15
N PRO A 24 31.78 11.02 -17.10
CA PRO A 24 30.87 12.01 -17.67
C PRO A 24 29.62 11.42 -18.33
N GLU A 25 29.75 10.27 -18.99
CA GLU A 25 28.65 9.56 -19.65
C GLU A 25 27.60 9.06 -18.65
N ILE A 26 28.02 8.63 -17.46
CA ILE A 26 27.12 8.20 -16.37
C ILE A 26 26.38 9.40 -15.81
N GLN A 27 27.11 10.48 -15.50
CA GLN A 27 26.50 11.72 -15.01
C GLN A 27 25.47 12.24 -16.01
N LYS A 28 25.81 12.25 -17.30
CA LYS A 28 24.90 12.68 -18.37
C LYS A 28 23.66 11.80 -18.44
N ALA A 29 23.80 10.47 -18.41
CA ALA A 29 22.66 9.56 -18.51
C ALA A 29 21.66 9.74 -17.35
N ILE A 30 22.18 9.87 -16.13
CA ILE A 30 21.37 10.09 -14.92
C ILE A 30 20.72 11.47 -14.96
N PHE A 31 21.48 12.50 -15.31
CA PHE A 31 20.98 13.87 -15.41
C PHE A 31 19.86 13.99 -16.44
N GLU A 32 20.06 13.49 -17.65
CA GLU A 32 19.05 13.53 -18.71
C GLU A 32 17.77 12.80 -18.32
N PHE A 33 17.88 11.63 -17.67
CA PHE A 33 16.72 10.88 -17.19
C PHE A 33 15.98 11.58 -16.04
N SER A 34 16.69 12.36 -15.23
CA SER A 34 16.14 13.07 -14.07
C SER A 34 15.33 14.31 -14.42
N LYS A 35 15.40 14.80 -15.66
CA LYS A 35 14.69 16.01 -16.09
C LYS A 35 13.20 15.87 -15.81
N ASN A 36 12.62 16.93 -15.24
CA ASN A 36 11.24 16.98 -14.79
C ASN A 36 10.85 15.93 -13.72
N ARG A 37 11.80 15.28 -13.05
CA ARG A 37 11.50 14.35 -11.95
C ARG A 37 11.98 14.91 -10.62
N GLU A 38 11.26 14.59 -9.56
CA GLU A 38 11.78 14.76 -8.20
C GLU A 38 12.88 13.72 -7.99
N ILE A 39 14.07 14.15 -7.57
CA ILE A 39 15.19 13.25 -7.30
C ILE A 39 15.36 13.03 -5.80
N CYS A 40 16.04 11.94 -5.44
CA CYS A 40 16.46 11.69 -4.08
C CYS A 40 17.75 10.85 -4.07
N PRO A 41 18.89 11.42 -3.63
CA PRO A 41 20.08 10.63 -3.39
C PRO A 41 19.85 9.69 -2.20
N ARG A 42 20.44 8.51 -2.25
CA ARG A 42 20.50 7.60 -1.12
C ARG A 42 21.93 7.53 -0.60
N TYR A 43 22.03 7.42 0.71
CA TYR A 43 23.23 7.23 1.49
C TYR A 43 23.13 5.87 2.22
N PHE A 44 24.22 5.38 2.81
CA PHE A 44 24.16 4.17 3.65
C PHE A 44 23.23 4.37 4.87
N GLU A 45 23.13 5.60 5.35
CA GLU A 45 22.38 6.01 6.53
C GLU A 45 20.90 6.30 6.24
N GLY A 46 20.50 6.42 4.97
CA GLY A 46 19.12 6.69 4.58
C GLY A 46 18.99 7.50 3.29
N PHE A 47 17.79 8.04 3.06
CA PHE A 47 17.50 8.89 1.92
C PHE A 47 17.83 10.36 2.22
N GLY A 48 18.20 11.09 1.17
CA GLY A 48 18.38 12.54 1.20
C GLY A 48 17.08 13.32 1.44
N LYS A 49 17.22 14.64 1.52
CA LYS A 49 16.06 15.53 1.65
C LYS A 49 15.29 15.61 0.33
N ARG A 50 14.02 15.97 0.44
CA ARG A 50 13.05 16.04 -0.66
C ARG A 50 12.13 17.26 -0.49
N PRO A 51 11.62 17.88 -1.57
CA PRO A 51 11.97 17.59 -2.96
C PRO A 51 13.39 18.05 -3.29
N ASP A 52 13.92 17.54 -4.40
CA ASP A 52 15.22 17.92 -4.92
C ASP A 52 15.24 17.73 -6.46
N SER A 53 16.21 18.34 -7.13
CA SER A 53 16.45 18.21 -8.58
C SER A 53 17.92 18.47 -8.92
N PHE A 54 18.42 17.90 -10.01
CA PHE A 54 19.74 18.28 -10.55
C PHE A 54 19.61 19.50 -11.47
N GLU A 55 20.51 20.46 -11.31
CA GLU A 55 20.65 21.62 -12.20
C GLU A 55 21.70 21.36 -13.29
N TYR A 56 22.79 20.68 -12.91
CA TYR A 56 23.91 20.34 -13.80
C TYR A 56 24.31 18.86 -13.67
N PRO A 57 24.90 18.24 -14.71
CA PRO A 57 25.43 16.88 -14.60
C PRO A 57 26.43 16.69 -13.45
N GLY A 58 27.23 17.72 -13.15
CA GLY A 58 28.22 17.69 -12.07
C GLY A 58 27.63 17.55 -10.67
N ASP A 59 26.35 17.90 -10.46
CA ASP A 59 25.67 17.80 -9.16
C ASP A 59 25.65 16.37 -8.63
N ILE A 60 25.56 15.40 -9.55
CA ILE A 60 25.60 13.96 -9.25
C ILE A 60 26.91 13.62 -8.55
N PHE A 61 28.04 14.05 -9.11
CA PHE A 61 29.34 13.76 -8.54
C PHE A 61 29.60 14.53 -7.24
N GLU A 62 29.08 15.77 -7.13
CA GLU A 62 29.15 16.53 -5.88
C GLU A 62 28.35 15.86 -4.74
N LEU A 63 27.20 15.27 -5.03
CA LEU A 63 26.46 14.48 -4.05
C LEU A 63 27.21 13.19 -3.67
N VAL A 64 27.91 12.55 -4.61
CA VAL A 64 28.77 11.39 -4.32
C VAL A 64 29.93 11.77 -3.40
N LYS A 65 30.58 12.92 -3.61
CA LYS A 65 31.60 13.45 -2.68
C LYS A 65 31.04 13.66 -1.26
N ARG A 66 29.74 13.96 -1.15
CA ARG A 66 29.00 14.05 0.13
C ARG A 66 28.48 12.71 0.64
N GLY A 67 28.84 11.61 -0.01
CA GLY A 67 28.56 10.24 0.43
C GLY A 67 27.35 9.58 -0.23
N ALA A 68 26.73 10.18 -1.25
CA ALA A 68 25.63 9.53 -1.98
C ALA A 68 26.13 8.26 -2.67
N THR A 69 25.36 7.18 -2.52
CA THR A 69 25.65 5.84 -3.05
C THR A 69 24.79 5.49 -4.25
N SER A 70 23.63 6.12 -4.37
CA SER A 70 22.70 5.89 -5.46
C SER A 70 21.72 7.06 -5.64
N PHE A 71 21.00 7.04 -6.75
CA PHE A 71 20.05 8.07 -7.14
C PHE A 71 18.71 7.45 -7.55
N ASN A 72 17.64 8.05 -7.03
CA ASN A 72 16.26 7.62 -7.26
C ASN A 72 15.44 8.83 -7.75
N CYS A 73 14.37 8.58 -8.50
CA CYS A 73 13.46 9.62 -8.99
C CYS A 73 12.00 9.21 -8.98
N SER A 74 11.12 10.21 -9.12
CA SER A 74 9.68 10.01 -9.26
C SER A 74 9.28 9.42 -10.62
N GLU A 75 8.26 8.56 -10.61
CA GLU A 75 7.54 8.14 -11.84
C GLU A 75 6.73 9.30 -12.44
N GLU A 76 6.23 10.19 -11.58
CA GLU A 76 5.58 11.44 -11.95
C GLU A 76 6.59 12.43 -12.54
N LEU A 77 6.12 13.18 -13.53
CA LEU A 77 6.82 14.28 -14.20
C LEU A 77 6.21 15.61 -13.76
N TRP A 78 7.06 16.52 -13.32
CA TRP A 78 6.73 17.82 -12.74
C TRP A 78 7.22 18.96 -13.62
N SER A 79 6.42 20.01 -13.72
CA SER A 79 6.84 21.28 -14.31
C SER A 79 8.04 21.86 -13.57
N ASP A 80 8.01 21.79 -12.23
CA ASP A 80 9.11 22.15 -11.34
C ASP A 80 9.05 21.27 -10.07
N PRO A 81 9.96 20.29 -9.91
CA PRO A 81 9.98 19.41 -8.75
C PRO A 81 10.19 20.14 -7.42
N LEU A 82 10.89 21.27 -7.40
CA LEU A 82 11.21 22.00 -6.16
C LEU A 82 9.98 22.69 -5.55
N LYS A 83 8.91 22.87 -6.32
CA LYS A 83 7.63 23.42 -5.83
C LYS A 83 6.80 22.42 -5.04
N ILE A 84 7.16 21.14 -5.03
CA ILE A 84 6.40 20.11 -4.33
C ILE A 84 6.51 20.30 -2.82
N GLN A 85 5.37 20.41 -2.13
CA GLN A 85 5.32 20.54 -0.67
C GLN A 85 4.68 19.32 -0.03
N THR A 86 5.20 18.94 1.13
CA THR A 86 4.59 17.88 1.94
C THR A 86 3.20 18.31 2.39
N GLY A 87 2.20 17.47 2.14
CA GLY A 87 0.80 17.74 2.49
C GLY A 87 -0.05 18.34 1.36
N MET A 88 0.51 18.52 0.16
CA MET A 88 -0.29 18.88 -1.01
C MET A 88 -1.40 17.85 -1.28
N ASN A 89 -2.59 18.35 -1.60
CA ASN A 89 -3.69 17.52 -2.06
C ASN A 89 -3.54 17.17 -3.54
N GLU A 90 -4.41 16.28 -4.03
CA GLU A 90 -4.39 15.79 -5.41
C GLU A 90 -4.49 16.91 -6.45
N LYS A 91 -5.36 17.91 -6.25
CA LYS A 91 -5.51 19.04 -7.18
C LYS A 91 -4.22 19.86 -7.28
N GLN A 92 -3.59 20.16 -6.14
CA GLN A 92 -2.33 20.90 -6.09
C GLN A 92 -1.19 20.13 -6.78
N LEU A 93 -1.13 18.81 -6.58
CA LEU A 93 -0.17 17.96 -7.29
C LEU A 93 -0.46 17.95 -8.80
N ASN A 94 -1.72 17.86 -9.21
CA ASN A 94 -2.13 17.87 -10.62
C ASN A 94 -1.77 19.19 -11.34
N GLU A 95 -1.77 20.33 -10.64
CA GLU A 95 -1.32 21.62 -11.18
C GLU A 95 0.18 21.61 -11.52
N LEU A 96 1.01 20.95 -10.70
CA LEU A 96 2.44 20.82 -10.96
C LEU A 96 2.75 19.69 -11.95
N ARG A 97 1.94 18.63 -11.98
CA ARG A 97 2.18 17.44 -12.78
C ARG A 97 1.95 17.71 -14.27
N ILE A 98 2.98 17.43 -15.06
CA ILE A 98 2.94 17.49 -16.53
C ILE A 98 2.70 16.11 -17.15
N GLY A 99 2.96 15.02 -16.41
CA GLY A 99 2.76 13.65 -16.87
C GLY A 99 3.22 12.63 -15.83
N TRP A 100 3.21 11.35 -16.21
CA TRP A 100 3.73 10.24 -15.42
C TRP A 100 4.09 9.10 -16.37
N ASP A 101 5.23 8.45 -16.16
CA ASP A 101 5.57 7.27 -16.94
C ASP A 101 5.05 6.03 -16.23
N LEU A 102 4.57 5.05 -17.00
CA LEU A 102 4.21 3.77 -16.42
C LEU A 102 5.49 3.00 -16.15
N LEU A 103 5.85 2.88 -14.88
CA LEU A 103 6.96 2.05 -14.42
C LEU A 103 6.42 0.72 -13.88
N ILE A 104 6.99 -0.38 -14.37
CA ILE A 104 6.71 -1.72 -13.88
C ILE A 104 7.99 -2.26 -13.25
N ASP A 105 7.99 -2.39 -11.93
CA ASP A 105 9.08 -3.00 -11.17
C ASP A 105 8.78 -4.49 -10.94
N ILE A 106 9.77 -5.32 -11.24
CA ILE A 106 9.69 -6.77 -11.26
C ILE A 106 10.81 -7.27 -10.36
N ASP A 107 10.51 -7.65 -9.12
CA ASP A 107 11.52 -8.16 -8.18
C ASP A 107 11.12 -9.51 -7.61
N CYS A 108 11.59 -10.58 -8.27
CA CYS A 108 11.41 -11.93 -7.78
C CYS A 108 12.59 -12.36 -6.90
N LYS A 109 12.34 -13.34 -6.03
CA LYS A 109 13.40 -13.97 -5.22
C LYS A 109 14.53 -14.57 -6.07
N TYR A 110 14.19 -14.99 -7.30
CA TYR A 110 15.04 -15.68 -8.25
C TYR A 110 15.09 -14.88 -9.56
N ILE A 111 16.30 -14.53 -10.00
CA ILE A 111 16.49 -13.63 -11.16
C ILE A 111 15.97 -14.22 -12.47
N ASP A 112 16.06 -15.54 -12.65
CA ASP A 112 15.54 -16.21 -13.84
C ASP A 112 14.02 -16.05 -13.96
N PHE A 113 13.31 -16.02 -12.83
CA PHE A 113 11.88 -15.74 -12.79
C PHE A 113 11.58 -14.28 -13.03
N SER A 114 12.39 -13.35 -12.52
CA SER A 114 12.28 -11.93 -12.85
C SER A 114 12.44 -11.70 -14.36
N LYS A 115 13.37 -12.42 -15.00
CA LYS A 115 13.60 -12.37 -16.45
C LYS A 115 12.41 -12.94 -17.23
N LYS A 116 11.89 -14.10 -16.84
CA LYS A 116 10.67 -14.68 -17.45
C LYS A 116 9.45 -13.79 -17.27
N ALA A 117 9.25 -13.20 -16.10
CA ALA A 117 8.18 -12.24 -15.84
C ALA A 117 8.32 -10.99 -16.72
N THR A 118 9.55 -10.49 -16.88
CA THR A 118 9.86 -9.39 -17.80
C THR A 118 9.48 -9.79 -19.23
N GLN A 119 9.94 -10.95 -19.72
CA GLN A 119 9.60 -11.46 -21.05
C GLN A 119 8.09 -11.62 -21.26
N ALA A 120 7.35 -12.12 -20.27
CA ALA A 120 5.90 -12.24 -20.31
C ALA A 120 5.23 -10.87 -20.49
N ILE A 121 5.66 -9.85 -19.74
CA ILE A 121 5.13 -8.48 -19.86
C ILE A 121 5.45 -7.89 -21.24
N LEU A 122 6.65 -8.14 -21.77
CA LEU A 122 7.02 -7.68 -23.11
C LEU A 122 6.17 -8.33 -24.19
N LYS A 123 5.82 -9.62 -24.06
CA LYS A 123 4.85 -10.27 -24.96
C LYS A 123 3.49 -9.58 -24.91
N VAL A 124 2.99 -9.24 -23.72
CA VAL A 124 1.75 -8.46 -23.57
C VAL A 124 1.88 -7.12 -24.30
N PHE A 125 2.96 -6.37 -24.11
CA PHE A 125 3.17 -5.09 -24.79
C PHE A 125 3.16 -5.24 -26.32
N LYS A 126 3.82 -6.28 -26.86
CA LYS A 126 3.79 -6.60 -28.30
C LYS A 126 2.40 -6.95 -28.81
N ASN A 127 1.64 -7.75 -28.06
CA ASN A 127 0.25 -8.09 -28.38
C ASN A 127 -0.66 -6.85 -28.36
N HIS A 128 -0.27 -5.81 -27.61
CA HIS A 128 -0.92 -4.50 -27.61
C HIS A 128 -0.29 -3.46 -28.55
N HIS A 129 0.58 -3.91 -29.48
CA HIS A 129 1.25 -3.09 -30.49
C HIS A 129 2.19 -2.00 -29.95
N ILE A 130 2.63 -2.13 -28.71
CA ILE A 130 3.61 -1.24 -28.10
C ILE A 130 5.01 -1.70 -28.51
N LYS A 131 5.80 -0.78 -29.06
CA LYS A 131 7.17 -1.00 -29.53
C LYS A 131 8.18 -0.14 -28.77
N ASN A 132 7.76 1.02 -28.26
CA ASN A 132 8.64 1.96 -27.59
C ASN A 132 8.52 1.86 -26.07
N TYR A 133 9.21 0.87 -25.49
CA TYR A 133 9.43 0.72 -24.05
C TYR A 133 10.93 0.62 -23.73
N GLY A 134 11.31 0.98 -22.50
CA GLY A 134 12.66 0.79 -21.98
C GLY A 134 12.72 -0.39 -21.02
N ILE A 135 13.83 -1.12 -21.01
CA ILE A 135 14.11 -2.22 -20.06
C ILE A 135 15.40 -1.89 -19.35
N LYS A 136 15.44 -2.05 -18.02
CA LYS A 136 16.69 -1.99 -17.27
C LYS A 136 16.75 -3.02 -16.17
N PHE A 137 17.95 -3.43 -15.82
CA PHE A 137 18.20 -4.16 -14.60
C PHE A 137 18.00 -3.24 -13.38
N SER A 138 17.40 -3.76 -12.31
CA SER A 138 17.14 -3.02 -11.05
C SER A 138 18.40 -2.74 -10.23
N GLY A 139 19.49 -3.46 -10.51
CA GLY A 139 20.72 -3.47 -9.73
C GLY A 139 20.85 -4.64 -8.75
N ASN A 140 19.83 -5.51 -8.60
CA ASN A 140 19.90 -6.67 -7.70
C ASN A 140 19.37 -7.97 -8.31
N LYS A 141 18.06 -8.22 -8.25
CA LYS A 141 17.44 -9.47 -8.73
C LYS A 141 16.25 -9.25 -9.65
N GLY A 142 15.92 -7.98 -9.89
CA GLY A 142 14.76 -7.58 -10.65
C GLY A 142 15.08 -6.75 -11.88
N PHE A 143 14.03 -6.38 -12.61
CA PHE A 143 14.08 -5.53 -13.79
C PHE A 143 12.99 -4.47 -13.70
N HIS A 144 13.22 -3.32 -14.34
CA HIS A 144 12.17 -2.32 -14.54
C HIS A 144 11.87 -2.22 -16.03
N ILE A 145 10.58 -2.13 -16.35
CA ILE A 145 10.09 -1.71 -17.66
C ILE A 145 9.50 -0.31 -17.52
N ILE A 146 9.79 0.57 -18.47
CA ILE A 146 9.20 1.91 -18.53
C ILE A 146 8.48 2.13 -19.86
N LEU A 147 7.27 2.67 -19.79
CA LEU A 147 6.49 3.13 -20.93
C LEU A 147 6.25 4.64 -20.79
N PRO A 148 6.77 5.48 -21.70
CA PRO A 148 6.73 6.93 -21.53
C PRO A 148 5.32 7.52 -21.49
N PHE A 149 5.09 8.56 -20.69
CA PHE A 149 3.83 9.30 -20.61
C PHE A 149 3.31 9.73 -21.99
N LYS A 150 4.24 10.13 -22.87
CA LYS A 150 3.93 10.61 -24.22
C LYS A 150 3.34 9.53 -25.14
N SER A 151 3.42 8.25 -24.76
CA SER A 151 2.79 7.16 -25.52
C SER A 151 1.27 7.05 -25.27
N PHE A 152 0.78 7.63 -24.17
CA PHE A 152 -0.62 7.57 -23.79
C PHE A 152 -1.46 8.62 -24.52
N PRO A 153 -2.78 8.41 -24.66
CA PRO A 153 -3.69 9.44 -25.14
C PRO A 153 -3.62 10.71 -24.29
N LYS A 154 -3.84 11.88 -24.89
CA LYS A 154 -3.86 13.16 -24.14
C LYS A 154 -5.03 13.23 -23.17
N GLU A 155 -6.17 12.66 -23.56
CA GLU A 155 -7.42 12.68 -22.80
C GLU A 155 -8.12 11.33 -22.87
N ILE A 156 -8.81 10.96 -21.79
CA ILE A 156 -9.63 9.75 -21.68
C ILE A 156 -10.95 10.17 -21.06
N ALA A 157 -12.06 9.93 -21.76
CA ALA A 157 -13.40 10.31 -21.32
C ALA A 157 -13.55 11.80 -20.92
N GLY A 158 -12.80 12.69 -21.59
CA GLY A 158 -12.81 14.15 -21.32
C GLY A 158 -11.92 14.60 -20.16
N GLU A 159 -11.21 13.69 -19.48
CA GLU A 159 -10.21 14.02 -18.46
C GLU A 159 -8.80 13.91 -19.02
N LYS A 160 -7.91 14.83 -18.63
CA LYS A 160 -6.51 14.81 -19.05
C LYS A 160 -5.79 13.61 -18.43
N THR A 161 -5.06 12.85 -19.24
CA THR A 161 -4.39 11.62 -18.77
C THR A 161 -3.38 11.87 -17.65
N LYS A 162 -2.73 13.03 -17.64
CA LYS A 162 -1.80 13.43 -16.55
C LYS A 162 -2.50 13.52 -15.18
N ASP A 163 -3.80 13.82 -15.16
CA ASP A 163 -4.57 14.03 -13.94
C ASP A 163 -5.19 12.72 -13.41
N LEU A 164 -5.16 11.65 -14.22
CA LEU A 164 -5.68 10.31 -13.86
C LEU A 164 -4.69 9.47 -13.03
N PHE A 165 -3.60 10.07 -12.54
CA PHE A 165 -2.65 9.41 -11.66
C PHE A 165 -3.14 9.45 -10.21
N PRO A 166 -3.04 8.36 -9.43
CA PRO A 166 -2.42 7.06 -9.74
C PRO A 166 -3.39 6.02 -10.31
N GLU A 167 -4.67 6.35 -10.49
CA GLU A 167 -5.71 5.36 -10.75
C GLU A 167 -5.62 4.69 -12.12
N LEU A 168 -5.34 5.46 -13.18
CA LEU A 168 -5.13 4.89 -14.51
C LEU A 168 -3.92 3.94 -14.56
N PRO A 169 -2.70 4.33 -14.13
CA PRO A 169 -1.56 3.43 -14.18
C PRO A 169 -1.76 2.17 -13.32
N ARG A 170 -2.49 2.24 -12.20
CA ARG A 170 -2.89 1.06 -11.42
C ARG A 170 -3.78 0.10 -12.19
N LYS A 171 -4.78 0.61 -12.94
CA LYS A 171 -5.66 -0.22 -13.78
C LYS A 171 -4.88 -0.88 -14.91
N ILE A 172 -3.99 -0.12 -15.56
CA ILE A 172 -3.12 -0.66 -16.61
C ILE A 172 -2.21 -1.74 -16.05
N LEU A 173 -1.51 -1.49 -14.94
CA LEU A 173 -0.62 -2.48 -14.34
C LEU A 173 -1.39 -3.73 -13.89
N ALA A 174 -2.59 -3.58 -13.32
CA ALA A 174 -3.42 -4.73 -12.94
C ALA A 174 -3.82 -5.59 -14.14
N TYR A 175 -4.14 -4.96 -15.27
CA TYR A 175 -4.44 -5.64 -16.53
C TYR A 175 -3.19 -6.31 -17.14
N VAL A 176 -2.07 -5.59 -17.22
CA VAL A 176 -0.79 -6.13 -17.70
C VAL A 176 -0.35 -7.31 -16.86
N ARG A 177 -0.47 -7.22 -15.53
CA ARG A 177 -0.21 -8.33 -14.61
C ARG A 177 -1.10 -9.53 -14.92
N PHE A 178 -2.41 -9.32 -15.11
CA PHE A 178 -3.33 -10.40 -15.49
C PHE A 178 -2.91 -11.10 -16.79
N LYS A 179 -2.60 -10.34 -17.85
CA LYS A 179 -2.18 -10.90 -19.14
C LYS A 179 -0.82 -11.56 -19.10
N ALA A 180 0.12 -10.97 -18.37
CA ALA A 180 1.46 -11.53 -18.24
C ALA A 180 1.47 -12.83 -17.42
N GLU A 181 0.48 -13.08 -16.57
CA GLU A 181 0.31 -14.38 -15.93
C GLU A 181 -0.03 -15.49 -16.93
N GLU A 182 -0.84 -15.17 -17.95
CA GLU A 182 -1.18 -16.09 -19.03
C GLU A 182 0.09 -16.42 -19.84
N GLU A 183 0.83 -15.39 -20.26
CA GLU A 183 2.09 -15.53 -21.01
C GLU A 183 3.20 -16.24 -20.22
N MET A 184 3.22 -16.08 -18.89
CA MET A 184 4.24 -16.69 -18.03
C MET A 184 4.07 -18.21 -17.92
N ARG A 185 2.84 -18.73 -18.03
CA ARG A 185 2.58 -20.18 -18.02
C ARG A 185 3.28 -20.90 -19.15
N ASP A 186 3.36 -20.25 -20.32
CA ASP A 186 4.04 -20.80 -21.49
C ASP A 186 5.58 -20.69 -21.39
N LEU A 187 6.10 -19.91 -20.43
CA LEU A 187 7.53 -19.69 -20.22
C LEU A 187 8.13 -20.51 -19.07
N ILE A 188 7.29 -21.15 -18.24
CA ILE A 188 7.73 -21.97 -17.11
C ILE A 188 7.44 -23.43 -17.45
N SER A 189 8.45 -24.30 -17.31
CA SER A 189 8.24 -25.74 -17.49
C SER A 189 7.53 -26.37 -16.28
N GLU A 190 6.89 -27.52 -16.48
CA GLU A 190 6.32 -28.29 -15.38
C GLU A 190 7.38 -28.61 -14.32
N GLU A 191 8.58 -29.04 -14.73
CA GLU A 191 9.73 -29.32 -13.84
C GLU A 191 10.10 -28.13 -12.94
N GLU A 192 10.07 -26.92 -13.48
CA GLU A 192 10.32 -25.71 -12.71
C GLU A 192 9.21 -25.45 -11.70
N LEU A 193 7.94 -25.65 -12.07
CA LEU A 193 6.81 -25.58 -11.12
C LEU A 193 6.91 -26.66 -10.04
N GLU A 194 7.41 -27.85 -10.38
CA GLU A 194 7.63 -28.93 -9.43
C GLU A 194 8.71 -28.58 -8.41
N ALA A 195 9.78 -27.90 -8.82
CA ALA A 195 10.83 -27.44 -7.91
C ALA A 195 10.30 -26.49 -6.81
N PHE A 196 9.14 -25.87 -7.04
CA PHE A 196 8.46 -25.02 -6.06
C PHE A 196 7.44 -25.74 -5.18
N LYS A 197 7.24 -27.07 -5.34
CA LYS A 197 6.25 -27.83 -4.58
C LYS A 197 6.46 -27.72 -3.05
N ASP A 198 7.71 -27.71 -2.58
CA ASP A 198 8.05 -27.62 -1.14
C ASP A 198 8.40 -26.22 -0.65
N THR A 199 8.12 -25.19 -1.46
CA THR A 199 8.43 -23.80 -1.10
C THR A 199 7.24 -23.08 -0.47
N LYS A 200 7.51 -21.93 0.16
CA LYS A 200 6.50 -21.06 0.79
C LYS A 200 5.61 -20.31 -0.21
N ILE A 201 5.66 -20.64 -1.51
CA ILE A 201 4.85 -19.97 -2.51
C ILE A 201 3.38 -20.27 -2.24
N LYS A 202 2.57 -19.23 -2.36
CA LYS A 202 1.14 -19.31 -2.10
C LYS A 202 0.46 -20.22 -3.12
N LYS A 203 -0.44 -21.08 -2.65
CA LYS A 203 -1.24 -22.00 -3.48
C LYS A 203 -2.69 -21.93 -3.07
N GLY A 204 -3.60 -22.16 -4.01
CA GLY A 204 -5.02 -22.24 -3.71
C GLY A 204 -5.88 -22.27 -4.96
N ILE A 205 -7.19 -22.27 -4.75
CA ILE A 205 -8.16 -22.13 -5.85
C ILE A 205 -8.10 -20.70 -6.38
N LYS A 206 -7.89 -20.54 -7.68
CA LYS A 206 -7.82 -19.25 -8.35
C LYS A 206 -9.20 -18.79 -8.81
N CYS A 207 -9.39 -17.48 -8.84
CA CYS A 207 -10.50 -16.85 -9.53
C CYS A 207 -10.18 -16.75 -11.03
N ASN A 208 -11.00 -17.33 -11.90
CA ASN A 208 -10.74 -17.32 -13.35
C ASN A 208 -10.78 -15.90 -13.97
N ASN A 209 -11.45 -14.96 -13.30
CA ASN A 209 -11.60 -13.57 -13.75
C ASN A 209 -10.36 -12.69 -13.51
N CYS A 210 -9.67 -12.89 -12.38
CA CYS A 210 -8.54 -12.04 -12.00
C CYS A 210 -7.26 -12.80 -11.64
N LYS A 211 -7.30 -14.13 -11.70
CA LYS A 211 -6.24 -15.09 -11.38
C LYS A 211 -5.70 -15.04 -9.93
N GLU A 212 -6.28 -14.20 -9.07
CA GLU A 212 -5.96 -14.17 -7.65
C GLU A 212 -6.42 -15.45 -6.95
N ILE A 213 -5.65 -15.92 -5.98
CA ILE A 213 -6.08 -17.00 -5.08
C ILE A 213 -7.27 -16.53 -4.23
N ALA A 214 -8.37 -17.27 -4.34
CA ALA A 214 -9.59 -17.04 -3.59
C ALA A 214 -9.42 -17.39 -2.11
N GLN A 215 -10.21 -16.74 -1.27
CA GLN A 215 -10.26 -17.07 0.15
C GLN A 215 -11.12 -18.31 0.36
N GLU A 216 -10.57 -19.30 1.04
CA GLU A 216 -11.30 -20.53 1.40
C GLU A 216 -12.10 -20.31 2.70
N TYR A 217 -13.37 -20.72 2.65
CA TYR A 217 -14.27 -20.80 3.78
C TYR A 217 -14.94 -22.17 3.83
N THR A 218 -15.38 -22.55 5.02
CA THR A 218 -16.30 -23.67 5.20
C THR A 218 -17.66 -23.12 5.55
N LEU A 219 -18.67 -23.44 4.74
CA LEU A 219 -20.06 -23.15 5.01
C LEU A 219 -20.66 -24.33 5.76
N THR A 220 -20.83 -24.18 7.06
CA THR A 220 -21.24 -25.25 7.96
C THR A 220 -22.68 -25.03 8.40
N GLU A 221 -23.54 -26.01 8.12
CA GLU A 221 -24.87 -26.12 8.72
C GLU A 221 -24.76 -26.84 10.06
N TYR A 222 -25.19 -26.15 11.11
CA TYR A 222 -25.24 -26.64 12.48
C TYR A 222 -26.67 -27.03 12.86
N LEU A 223 -26.84 -28.20 13.46
CA LEU A 223 -28.11 -28.70 13.98
C LEU A 223 -28.03 -28.85 15.51
N CYS A 224 -28.97 -28.25 16.23
CA CYS A 224 -29.06 -28.44 17.67
C CYS A 224 -29.69 -29.81 17.97
N PRO A 225 -29.03 -30.70 18.73
CA PRO A 225 -29.60 -32.02 19.01
C PRO A 225 -30.79 -31.98 19.99
N LYS A 226 -30.98 -30.87 20.72
CA LYS A 226 -32.04 -30.73 21.73
C LYS A 226 -33.31 -30.07 21.21
N CYS A 227 -33.17 -28.97 20.46
CA CYS A 227 -34.31 -28.19 19.97
C CYS A 227 -34.43 -28.19 18.44
N PHE A 228 -33.57 -28.95 17.74
CA PHE A 228 -33.56 -29.11 16.28
C PHE A 228 -33.40 -27.82 15.46
N ARG A 229 -33.06 -26.70 16.10
CA ARG A 229 -32.68 -25.45 15.42
C ARG A 229 -31.52 -25.67 14.46
N ARG A 230 -31.63 -25.11 13.25
CA ARG A 230 -30.58 -25.08 12.24
C ARG A 230 -29.96 -23.69 12.13
N GLU A 231 -28.64 -23.62 12.02
CA GLU A 231 -27.92 -22.37 11.75
C GLU A 231 -26.83 -22.60 10.70
N LEU A 232 -26.82 -21.76 9.68
CA LEU A 232 -25.76 -21.75 8.67
C LEU A 232 -24.69 -20.74 9.07
N LYS A 233 -23.42 -21.17 9.16
CA LYS A 233 -22.29 -20.28 9.49
C LYS A 233 -21.16 -20.43 8.48
N LYS A 234 -20.62 -19.29 8.05
CA LYS A 234 -19.42 -19.22 7.23
C LYS A 234 -18.20 -19.06 8.13
N ILE A 235 -17.29 -20.03 8.09
CA ILE A 235 -16.10 -20.12 8.95
C ILE A 235 -14.87 -19.98 8.06
N PHE A 236 -13.88 -19.21 8.50
CA PHE A 236 -12.62 -19.07 7.76
C PHE A 236 -11.84 -20.39 7.80
N HIS A 237 -11.14 -20.73 6.71
CA HIS A 237 -10.29 -21.92 6.68
C HIS A 237 -9.31 -21.93 7.87
N ASN A 238 -9.19 -23.07 8.55
CA ASN A 238 -8.43 -23.29 9.81
C ASN A 238 -8.97 -22.65 11.10
N GLU A 239 -10.12 -21.99 11.08
CA GLU A 239 -10.73 -21.45 12.30
C GLU A 239 -11.57 -22.52 13.03
N LYS A 240 -11.04 -23.11 14.11
CA LYS A 240 -11.81 -24.02 14.98
C LYS A 240 -12.67 -23.21 15.94
N LYS A 241 -13.98 -23.17 15.68
CA LYS A 241 -14.96 -22.53 16.57
C LYS A 241 -16.07 -23.51 16.94
N GLU A 242 -16.31 -23.63 18.23
CA GLU A 242 -17.47 -24.32 18.78
C GLU A 242 -18.61 -23.33 19.01
N PHE A 243 -19.82 -23.72 18.63
CA PHE A 243 -21.01 -22.90 18.78
C PHE A 243 -22.04 -23.60 19.68
N LYS A 244 -22.68 -22.81 20.55
CA LYS A 244 -23.81 -23.25 21.38
C LYS A 244 -25.10 -22.68 20.81
N CYS A 245 -26.17 -23.46 20.89
CA CYS A 245 -27.51 -23.05 20.51
C CYS A 245 -27.95 -21.85 21.38
N PRO A 246 -28.43 -20.74 20.78
CA PRO A 246 -28.87 -19.57 21.56
C PRO A 246 -30.07 -19.87 22.45
N ASP A 247 -30.95 -20.80 22.04
CA ASP A 247 -32.22 -21.07 22.73
C ASP A 247 -32.04 -21.99 23.95
N CYS A 248 -31.27 -23.06 23.80
CA CYS A 248 -31.12 -24.08 24.85
C CYS A 248 -29.69 -24.27 25.36
N ARG A 249 -28.72 -23.49 24.84
CA ARG A 249 -27.29 -23.51 25.19
C ARG A 249 -26.57 -24.84 24.94
N THR A 250 -27.26 -25.85 24.40
CA THR A 250 -26.65 -27.12 23.96
C THR A 250 -25.69 -26.89 22.80
N GLN A 251 -24.58 -27.62 22.78
CA GLN A 251 -23.60 -27.54 21.70
C GLN A 251 -24.23 -27.98 20.38
N PHE A 252 -24.02 -27.18 19.33
CA PHE A 252 -24.45 -27.55 17.99
C PHE A 252 -23.64 -28.74 17.47
N LYS A 253 -24.29 -29.66 16.76
CA LYS A 253 -23.62 -30.68 15.95
C LYS A 253 -23.52 -30.20 14.51
N ILE A 254 -22.45 -30.58 13.80
CA ILE A 254 -22.32 -30.31 12.38
C ILE A 254 -23.23 -31.28 11.62
N ASN A 255 -24.13 -30.74 10.80
CA ASN A 255 -24.99 -31.53 9.92
C ASN A 255 -24.36 -31.69 8.53
N ARG A 256 -23.92 -30.56 7.95
CA ARG A 256 -23.29 -30.50 6.64
C ARG A 256 -22.20 -29.43 6.65
N ALA A 257 -21.12 -29.66 5.91
CA ALA A 257 -20.07 -28.66 5.72
C ALA A 257 -19.58 -28.69 4.27
N ASP A 258 -19.74 -27.58 3.56
CA ASP A 258 -19.30 -27.43 2.17
C ASP A 258 -18.17 -26.40 2.10
N LYS A 259 -17.14 -26.69 1.30
CA LYS A 259 -16.11 -25.70 1.00
C LYS A 259 -16.65 -24.67 0.01
N ILE A 260 -16.42 -23.40 0.30
CA ILE A 260 -16.72 -22.30 -0.62
C ILE A 260 -15.50 -21.39 -0.76
N TYR A 261 -15.34 -20.81 -1.94
CA TYR A 261 -14.25 -19.91 -2.28
C TYR A 261 -14.82 -18.54 -2.59
N GLU A 262 -14.20 -17.49 -2.08
CA GLU A 262 -14.61 -16.10 -2.33
C GLU A 262 -13.44 -15.29 -2.89
N CYS A 263 -13.63 -14.73 -4.08
CA CYS A 263 -12.71 -13.75 -4.64
C CYS A 263 -13.07 -12.36 -4.13
N LYS A 264 -12.24 -11.80 -3.25
CA LYS A 264 -12.44 -10.42 -2.74
C LYS A 264 -12.35 -9.35 -3.83
N LYS A 265 -11.47 -9.56 -4.82
CA LYS A 265 -11.20 -8.58 -5.88
C LYS A 265 -12.37 -8.45 -6.86
N CYS A 266 -12.92 -9.57 -7.30
CA CYS A 266 -14.08 -9.61 -8.21
C CYS A 266 -15.43 -9.65 -7.48
N ASN A 267 -15.42 -9.76 -6.14
CA ASN A 267 -16.61 -9.88 -5.29
C ASN A 267 -17.56 -11.02 -5.73
N ILE A 268 -17.02 -12.19 -6.02
CA ILE A 268 -17.77 -13.39 -6.42
C ILE A 268 -17.50 -14.57 -5.48
N SER A 269 -18.47 -15.47 -5.37
CA SER A 269 -18.39 -16.70 -4.58
C SER A 269 -18.59 -17.94 -5.44
N SER A 270 -17.87 -19.03 -5.13
CA SER A 270 -18.07 -20.34 -5.76
C SER A 270 -19.44 -20.94 -5.44
N LYS A 271 -20.13 -20.42 -4.41
CA LYS A 271 -21.52 -20.78 -4.12
C LYS A 271 -22.47 -20.33 -5.23
N ASP A 272 -22.24 -19.14 -5.77
CA ASP A 272 -23.10 -18.52 -6.77
C ASP A 272 -22.59 -18.76 -8.20
N LYS A 273 -21.26 -18.85 -8.38
CA LYS A 273 -20.58 -19.03 -9.67
C LYS A 273 -19.44 -20.06 -9.54
N PRO A 274 -19.74 -21.36 -9.40
CA PRO A 274 -18.72 -22.39 -9.19
C PRO A 274 -17.71 -22.49 -10.35
N ASP A 275 -18.18 -22.37 -11.59
CA ASP A 275 -17.33 -22.48 -12.80
C ASP A 275 -16.34 -21.30 -12.98
N ASN A 276 -16.48 -20.25 -12.17
CA ASN A 276 -15.60 -19.09 -12.20
C ASN A 276 -14.33 -19.27 -11.35
N PHE A 277 -14.11 -20.46 -10.80
CA PHE A 277 -12.95 -20.80 -10.00
C PHE A 277 -12.20 -21.98 -10.62
N SER A 278 -10.89 -22.07 -10.37
CA SER A 278 -10.10 -23.19 -10.85
C SER A 278 -10.59 -24.50 -10.23
N ARG A 279 -10.56 -25.59 -11.03
CA ARG A 279 -10.98 -26.92 -10.56
C ARG A 279 -9.95 -27.56 -9.62
N HIS A 280 -8.69 -27.15 -9.76
CA HIS A 280 -7.56 -27.67 -9.00
C HIS A 280 -6.84 -26.54 -8.27
N ILE A 281 -6.09 -26.90 -7.23
CA ILE A 281 -5.21 -25.97 -6.53
C ILE A 281 -4.09 -25.58 -7.48
N GLU A 282 -3.88 -24.27 -7.64
CA GLU A 282 -2.85 -23.72 -8.52
C GLU A 282 -1.84 -22.89 -7.72
N ILE A 283 -0.63 -22.77 -8.27
CA ILE A 283 0.45 -21.92 -7.73
C ILE A 283 0.14 -20.46 -8.06
N ASP A 284 0.38 -19.55 -7.12
CA ASP A 284 0.27 -18.10 -7.34
C ASP A 284 1.42 -17.61 -8.21
N LEU A 285 1.21 -17.56 -9.52
CA LEU A 285 2.23 -17.05 -10.44
C LEU A 285 2.52 -15.57 -10.19
N PHE A 286 1.59 -14.81 -9.64
CA PHE A 286 1.86 -13.41 -9.30
C PHE A 286 2.93 -13.26 -8.21
N ASP A 287 3.00 -14.20 -7.27
CA ASP A 287 4.06 -14.26 -6.26
C ASP A 287 5.41 -14.56 -6.92
N LEU A 288 5.41 -15.43 -7.94
CA LEU A 288 6.60 -15.73 -8.76
C LEU A 288 7.01 -14.60 -9.72
N MET A 289 6.08 -13.73 -10.09
CA MET A 289 6.35 -12.57 -10.95
C MET A 289 6.92 -11.37 -10.20
N GLY A 290 6.78 -11.32 -8.87
CA GLY A 290 7.32 -10.20 -8.08
C GLY A 290 6.76 -8.83 -8.47
N LEU A 291 5.56 -8.78 -9.05
CA LEU A 291 4.90 -7.55 -9.51
C LEU A 291 4.17 -6.87 -8.36
N ASP A 292 4.78 -5.85 -7.77
CA ASP A 292 4.17 -5.10 -6.69
C ASP A 292 3.27 -3.96 -7.20
N LEU A 293 1.94 -4.18 -7.12
CA LEU A 293 0.93 -3.18 -7.47
C LEU A 293 0.92 -1.96 -6.53
N ILE A 294 1.52 -2.07 -5.33
CA ILE A 294 1.55 -1.01 -4.31
C ILE A 294 2.53 0.11 -4.72
N LEU A 295 3.43 -0.14 -5.67
CA LEU A 295 4.46 0.81 -6.07
C LEU A 295 3.90 2.07 -6.73
N ILE A 296 2.78 1.98 -7.45
CA ILE A 296 2.17 3.14 -8.11
C ILE A 296 1.43 3.98 -7.06
N SER A 297 2.14 4.98 -6.53
CA SER A 297 1.66 5.84 -5.45
C SER A 297 2.24 7.25 -5.58
N PRO A 298 1.52 8.30 -5.12
CA PRO A 298 2.01 9.67 -5.20
C PRO A 298 3.39 9.83 -4.61
N ARG A 299 4.28 10.44 -5.40
CA ARG A 299 5.70 10.70 -5.08
C ARG A 299 6.49 9.43 -4.75
N HIS A 300 6.09 8.29 -5.30
CA HIS A 300 6.90 7.08 -5.27
C HIS A 300 8.23 7.30 -5.99
N LEU A 301 9.30 6.70 -5.47
CA LEU A 301 10.64 6.81 -6.04
C LEU A 301 11.14 5.44 -6.49
N PHE A 302 11.75 5.40 -7.67
CA PHE A 302 12.46 4.24 -8.17
C PHE A 302 13.90 4.59 -8.51
N ARG A 303 14.77 3.58 -8.52
CA ARG A 303 16.19 3.75 -8.85
C ARG A 303 16.36 4.16 -10.30
N MET A 304 17.11 5.22 -10.56
CA MET A 304 17.40 5.72 -11.91
C MET A 304 18.20 4.69 -12.74
N PRO A 305 18.14 4.73 -14.09
CA PRO A 305 19.10 4.01 -14.93
C PRO A 305 20.52 4.45 -14.59
N TYR A 306 21.46 3.50 -14.68
CA TYR A 306 22.87 3.67 -14.32
C TYR A 306 23.15 4.04 -12.86
N SER A 307 22.14 4.08 -11.99
CA SER A 307 22.42 4.18 -10.56
C SER A 307 22.91 2.85 -10.00
N LEU A 308 23.91 2.88 -9.13
CA LEU A 308 24.38 1.72 -8.38
C LEU A 308 23.35 1.28 -7.34
N HIS A 309 23.40 0.00 -6.98
CA HIS A 309 22.61 -0.58 -5.90
C HIS A 309 23.49 -0.81 -4.65
N GLU A 310 23.01 -0.37 -3.49
CA GLU A 310 23.82 -0.20 -2.27
C GLU A 310 24.24 -1.52 -1.64
N ASN A 311 23.60 -2.63 -2.01
CA ASN A 311 23.92 -3.94 -1.46
C ASN A 311 24.73 -4.83 -2.41
N SER A 312 24.60 -4.63 -3.72
CA SER A 312 25.25 -5.47 -4.73
C SER A 312 26.46 -4.76 -5.37
N GLY A 313 26.46 -3.42 -5.37
CA GLY A 313 27.43 -2.61 -6.10
C GLY A 313 27.27 -2.68 -7.63
N LEU A 314 26.19 -3.29 -8.13
CA LEU A 314 25.90 -3.39 -9.56
C LEU A 314 25.16 -2.15 -10.05
N SER A 315 25.34 -1.80 -11.32
CA SER A 315 24.68 -0.68 -11.97
C SER A 315 23.32 -1.09 -12.56
N SER A 316 22.36 -0.17 -12.53
CA SER A 316 21.03 -0.35 -13.14
C SER A 316 21.09 -0.18 -14.66
N ILE A 317 21.75 -1.12 -15.35
CA ILE A 317 22.03 -1.00 -16.79
C ILE A 317 20.76 -1.15 -17.63
N VAL A 318 20.71 -0.41 -18.74
CA VAL A 318 19.64 -0.50 -19.74
C VAL A 318 19.93 -1.65 -20.70
N LEU A 319 18.90 -2.43 -21.02
CA LEU A 319 18.99 -3.66 -21.80
C LEU A 319 18.10 -3.58 -23.04
N SER A 320 18.54 -4.17 -24.14
CA SER A 320 17.63 -4.61 -25.21
C SER A 320 16.95 -5.92 -24.83
N GLU A 321 15.94 -6.34 -25.60
CA GLU A 321 15.30 -7.64 -25.40
C GLU A 321 16.26 -8.82 -25.60
N GLU A 322 17.13 -8.73 -26.61
CA GLU A 322 18.15 -9.73 -26.89
C GLU A 322 19.17 -9.84 -25.74
N GLU A 323 19.52 -8.71 -25.12
CA GLU A 323 20.40 -8.67 -23.97
C GLU A 323 19.72 -9.20 -22.72
N LEU A 324 18.43 -8.89 -22.50
CA LEU A 324 17.64 -9.47 -21.41
C LEU A 324 17.66 -10.99 -21.47
N GLU A 325 17.54 -11.59 -22.67
CA GLU A 325 17.57 -13.04 -22.87
C GLU A 325 18.92 -13.68 -22.53
N LYS A 326 20.02 -12.93 -22.59
CA LYS A 326 21.38 -13.44 -22.32
C LYS A 326 22.01 -12.89 -21.05
N PHE A 327 21.26 -12.06 -20.32
CA PHE A 327 21.76 -11.29 -19.18
C PHE A 327 22.30 -12.19 -18.05
N ASP A 328 23.49 -11.87 -17.58
CA ASP A 328 24.10 -12.34 -16.35
C ASP A 328 24.42 -11.14 -15.42
N LEU A 329 24.45 -11.38 -14.11
CA LEU A 329 24.75 -10.33 -13.12
C LEU A 329 26.09 -9.61 -13.37
N LYS A 330 27.07 -10.30 -13.96
CA LYS A 330 28.38 -9.72 -14.29
C LYS A 330 28.29 -8.62 -15.34
N ASP A 331 27.28 -8.64 -16.20
CA ASP A 331 27.07 -7.63 -17.24
C ASP A 331 26.76 -6.25 -16.62
N ALA A 332 26.19 -6.23 -15.41
CA ALA A 332 25.89 -5.03 -14.65
C ALA A 332 27.08 -4.49 -13.83
N SER A 333 28.29 -4.96 -14.09
CA SER A 333 29.52 -4.49 -13.44
C SER A 333 29.81 -3.01 -13.77
N PRO A 334 30.13 -2.16 -12.78
CA PRO A 334 30.45 -0.74 -13.01
C PRO A 334 31.72 -0.45 -13.83
N LEU A 335 32.53 -1.47 -14.13
CA LEU A 335 33.88 -1.29 -14.69
C LEU A 335 33.93 -1.23 -16.22
N ASN A 336 32.93 -1.74 -16.94
CA ASN A 336 32.94 -1.77 -18.40
C ASN A 336 31.51 -1.83 -18.94
N LEU A 337 30.83 -0.69 -18.98
CA LEU A 337 29.43 -0.62 -19.39
C LEU A 337 29.20 0.40 -20.50
N LYS A 338 28.27 0.04 -21.39
CA LYS A 338 27.84 0.88 -22.50
C LYS A 338 26.56 1.60 -22.12
N VAL A 339 26.59 2.93 -22.12
CA VAL A 339 25.41 3.77 -21.87
C VAL A 339 24.47 3.72 -23.07
N LYS A 340 23.18 3.55 -22.78
CA LYS A 340 22.03 3.49 -23.70
C LYS A 340 20.91 4.32 -23.09
N ASP A 341 19.98 4.74 -23.93
CA ASP A 341 18.82 5.50 -23.47
C ASP A 341 17.78 4.56 -22.86
N PHE A 342 17.36 4.83 -21.63
CA PHE A 342 16.25 4.10 -20.99
C PHE A 342 14.89 4.63 -21.44
N MET A 343 14.82 5.89 -21.90
CA MET A 343 13.60 6.50 -22.39
C MET A 343 13.48 6.33 -23.90
N PRO A 344 12.62 5.44 -24.40
CA PRO A 344 12.47 5.24 -25.83
C PRO A 344 11.78 6.44 -26.48
N LYS A 345 11.99 6.62 -27.79
CA LYS A 345 11.29 7.61 -28.59
C LYS A 345 9.84 7.18 -28.81
N SER A 346 8.97 7.60 -27.89
CA SER A 346 7.54 7.27 -27.89
C SER A 346 6.77 7.94 -29.03
N LYS A 347 5.74 7.24 -29.51
CA LYS A 347 4.74 7.78 -30.44
C LYS A 347 3.44 8.08 -29.69
N GLU A 348 2.87 9.26 -29.90
CA GLU A 348 1.58 9.62 -29.31
C GLU A 348 0.49 8.60 -29.69
N ASN A 349 -0.34 8.22 -28.71
CA ASN A 349 -1.40 7.20 -28.83
C ASN A 349 -0.93 5.76 -29.07
N GLU A 350 0.36 5.46 -28.98
CA GLU A 350 0.86 4.07 -29.08
C GLU A 350 0.25 3.16 -28.00
N ALA A 351 0.00 3.68 -26.80
CA ALA A 351 -0.60 2.92 -25.71
C ALA A 351 -2.14 2.97 -25.70
N ASP A 352 -2.81 3.57 -26.69
CA ASP A 352 -4.29 3.74 -26.70
C ASP A 352 -5.02 2.39 -26.60
N TYR A 353 -4.59 1.40 -27.38
CA TYR A 353 -5.19 0.07 -27.36
C TYR A 353 -5.02 -0.63 -26.01
N LEU A 354 -3.82 -0.55 -25.40
CA LEU A 354 -3.58 -1.06 -24.04
C LEU A 354 -4.48 -0.39 -23.00
N VAL A 355 -4.63 0.93 -23.08
CA VAL A 355 -5.46 1.71 -22.15
C VAL A 355 -6.92 1.29 -22.24
N ARG A 356 -7.48 1.18 -23.45
CA ARG A 356 -8.88 0.78 -23.67
C ARG A 356 -9.15 -0.61 -23.10
N GLU A 357 -8.33 -1.59 -23.47
CA GLU A 357 -8.45 -2.97 -22.99
C GLU A 357 -8.33 -3.05 -21.46
N ALA A 358 -7.39 -2.30 -20.87
CA ALA A 358 -7.22 -2.26 -19.43
C ALA A 358 -8.45 -1.66 -18.71
N LEU A 359 -9.05 -0.60 -19.26
CA LEU A 359 -10.23 0.04 -18.69
C LEU A 359 -11.47 -0.85 -18.81
N ASP A 360 -11.69 -1.49 -19.97
CA ASP A 360 -12.80 -2.41 -20.20
C ASP A 360 -12.67 -3.65 -19.30
N TRP A 361 -11.46 -4.21 -19.19
CA TRP A 361 -11.19 -5.31 -18.27
C TRP A 361 -11.42 -4.89 -16.81
N ALA A 362 -10.95 -3.71 -16.39
CA ALA A 362 -11.14 -3.23 -15.02
C ALA A 362 -12.63 -3.03 -14.68
N LYS A 363 -13.42 -2.51 -15.63
CA LYS A 363 -14.87 -2.33 -15.51
C LYS A 363 -15.59 -3.68 -15.37
N ASN A 364 -15.28 -4.63 -16.23
CA ASN A 364 -15.90 -5.97 -16.23
C ASN A 364 -15.59 -6.77 -14.96
N ASN A 365 -14.43 -6.55 -14.36
CA ASN A 365 -13.97 -7.27 -13.17
C ASN A 365 -14.27 -6.56 -11.85
N GLN A 366 -15.06 -5.47 -11.87
CA GLN A 366 -15.42 -4.66 -10.71
C GLN A 366 -14.21 -4.26 -9.85
N ILE A 367 -13.06 -4.03 -10.49
CA ILE A 367 -11.84 -3.66 -9.78
C ILE A 367 -11.99 -2.22 -9.32
N SER A 368 -12.51 -2.04 -8.11
CA SER A 368 -12.48 -0.75 -7.43
C SER A 368 -11.03 -0.47 -7.01
N SER A 369 -10.34 0.37 -7.79
CA SER A 369 -9.22 1.20 -7.34
C SER A 369 -8.23 0.53 -6.36
N GLY A 370 -7.58 -0.57 -6.75
CA GLY A 370 -6.35 -1.12 -6.13
C GLY A 370 -6.34 -1.48 -4.63
N GLU A 371 -7.36 -1.10 -3.86
CA GLU A 371 -7.46 -1.32 -2.44
C GLU A 371 -8.48 -2.42 -2.23
N SER A 372 -8.02 -3.58 -1.76
CA SER A 372 -8.92 -4.49 -1.10
C SER A 372 -9.63 -3.71 0.00
N LYS A 373 -10.94 -3.45 -0.18
CA LYS A 373 -11.81 -3.13 0.95
C LYS A 373 -11.75 -4.37 1.83
N GLU A 374 -10.78 -4.42 2.76
CA GLU A 374 -10.87 -5.34 3.87
C GLU A 374 -12.15 -4.99 4.61
N ILE A 375 -13.21 -5.71 4.27
CA ILE A 375 -14.44 -5.76 5.04
C ILE A 375 -13.99 -6.31 6.40
N LEU A 376 -13.83 -5.41 7.37
CA LEU A 376 -13.64 -5.74 8.77
C LEU A 376 -14.75 -6.72 9.17
N LYS A 377 -14.39 -7.98 9.43
CA LYS A 377 -15.31 -8.98 10.00
C LYS A 377 -15.20 -8.95 11.52
N GLY A 378 -16.34 -8.86 12.22
CA GLY A 378 -16.42 -8.85 13.68
C GLY A 378 -17.49 -7.89 14.21
N LYS A 379 -17.67 -7.82 15.54
CA LYS A 379 -18.65 -6.97 16.25
C LYS A 379 -18.58 -5.46 15.96
N TYR A 380 -17.63 -5.02 15.14
CA TYR A 380 -17.36 -3.63 14.79
C TYR A 380 -17.64 -3.31 13.31
N ALA A 381 -18.12 -4.27 12.51
CA ALA A 381 -18.42 -4.09 11.07
C ALA A 381 -19.57 -3.09 10.81
N ASP A 382 -20.48 -2.97 11.77
CA ASP A 382 -21.69 -2.14 11.72
C ASP A 382 -21.62 -0.91 12.62
N PHE A 383 -20.43 -0.53 13.09
CA PHE A 383 -20.29 0.63 13.98
C PHE A 383 -20.62 1.92 13.22
N LYS A 384 -21.74 2.56 13.59
CA LYS A 384 -22.08 3.93 13.19
C LYS A 384 -21.50 4.91 14.22
N PRO A 385 -20.74 5.94 13.78
CA PRO A 385 -20.28 6.99 14.68
C PRO A 385 -21.43 7.62 15.45
N ILE A 386 -21.19 7.90 16.73
CA ILE A 386 -22.16 8.59 17.57
C ILE A 386 -21.94 10.08 17.34
N ILE A 387 -22.86 10.76 16.66
CA ILE A 387 -22.78 12.22 16.48
C ILE A 387 -23.20 12.86 17.80
N LEU A 388 -22.27 13.55 18.46
CA LEU A 388 -22.56 14.35 19.65
C LEU A 388 -22.47 15.83 19.27
N GLU A 389 -23.55 16.58 19.47
CA GLU A 389 -23.68 18.00 19.04
C GLU A 389 -22.71 18.95 19.75
N SER A 390 -22.13 18.57 20.89
CA SER A 390 -21.10 19.35 21.58
C SER A 390 -20.13 18.43 22.32
N ILE A 391 -18.91 18.30 21.80
CA ILE A 391 -17.84 17.53 22.43
C ILE A 391 -16.95 18.49 23.22
N LYS A 392 -17.00 18.43 24.56
CA LYS A 392 -16.12 19.19 25.44
C LYS A 392 -15.01 18.31 26.01
N ASP A 393 -13.82 18.86 26.15
CA ASP A 393 -12.64 18.13 26.64
C ASP A 393 -12.85 17.65 28.08
N GLU A 394 -13.62 18.39 28.88
CA GLU A 394 -13.98 18.01 30.26
C GLU A 394 -14.81 16.72 30.31
N ASP A 395 -15.43 16.31 29.21
CA ASP A 395 -16.27 15.13 29.11
C ASP A 395 -15.51 13.87 28.68
N PHE A 396 -14.25 14.02 28.29
CA PHE A 396 -13.41 12.89 27.92
C PHE A 396 -13.07 11.97 29.11
N PRO A 397 -12.95 10.65 28.86
CA PRO A 397 -12.48 9.71 29.88
C PRO A 397 -11.05 10.03 30.31
N PRO A 398 -10.65 9.68 31.55
CA PRO A 398 -9.33 9.96 32.09
C PRO A 398 -8.18 9.50 31.18
N CYS A 399 -8.31 8.32 30.54
CA CYS A 399 -7.28 7.80 29.65
C CYS A 399 -7.05 8.67 28.41
N ILE A 400 -8.10 9.20 27.78
CA ILE A 400 -7.99 10.10 26.63
C ILE A 400 -7.45 11.47 27.05
N LYS A 401 -7.91 12.00 28.20
CA LYS A 401 -7.37 13.24 28.77
C LYS A 401 -5.88 13.14 29.06
N ASN A 402 -5.44 12.04 29.65
CA ASN A 402 -4.03 11.83 29.97
C ASN A 402 -3.17 11.68 28.73
N ILE A 403 -3.67 11.01 27.69
CA ILE A 403 -2.99 11.03 26.38
C ILE A 403 -2.88 12.48 25.88
N LEU A 404 -3.97 13.25 25.87
CA LEU A 404 -4.02 14.63 25.35
C LEU A 404 -3.10 15.63 26.08
N LYS A 405 -2.66 15.32 27.30
CA LYS A 405 -1.65 16.11 28.03
C LYS A 405 -0.22 15.95 27.47
N GLY A 406 0.01 14.93 26.64
CA GLY A 406 1.32 14.53 26.15
C GLY A 406 1.83 13.28 26.88
N ILE A 407 2.57 12.42 26.18
CA ILE A 407 3.15 11.18 26.72
C ILE A 407 4.60 10.98 26.28
N SER A 408 5.42 10.44 27.18
CA SER A 408 6.83 10.10 26.95
C SER A 408 6.97 8.80 26.16
N ASP A 409 6.35 7.72 26.65
CA ASP A 409 6.29 6.40 26.01
C ASP A 409 4.86 6.09 25.49
N GLY A 410 4.77 5.20 24.50
CA GLY A 410 3.49 4.73 23.95
C GLY A 410 2.84 5.66 22.93
N LYS A 411 3.55 6.67 22.40
CA LYS A 411 3.04 7.66 21.42
C LYS A 411 2.24 7.07 20.26
N LYS A 412 2.73 6.00 19.63
CA LYS A 412 2.00 5.32 18.53
C LYS A 412 0.68 4.69 19.00
N ARG A 413 0.66 4.12 20.23
CA ARG A 413 -0.54 3.57 20.87
C ARG A 413 -1.52 4.68 21.27
N GLY A 414 -1.00 5.80 21.77
CA GLY A 414 -1.78 7.01 22.07
C GLY A 414 -2.44 7.60 20.82
N LEU A 415 -1.67 7.77 19.74
CA LEU A 415 -2.18 8.22 18.44
C LEU A 415 -3.30 7.30 17.93
N PHE A 416 -3.08 5.99 17.97
CA PHE A 416 -4.09 5.02 17.56
C PHE A 416 -5.38 5.12 18.40
N ALA A 417 -5.25 5.33 19.71
CA ALA A 417 -6.41 5.51 20.59
C ALA A 417 -7.16 6.82 20.30
N LEU A 418 -6.45 7.94 20.10
CA LEU A 418 -7.05 9.24 19.78
C LEU A 418 -7.81 9.20 18.46
N ILE A 419 -7.19 8.71 17.39
CA ILE A 419 -7.82 8.61 16.06
C ILE A 419 -9.12 7.80 16.16
N ASN A 420 -9.06 6.60 16.76
CA ASN A 420 -10.24 5.75 16.82
C ASN A 420 -11.31 6.32 17.76
N PHE A 421 -10.92 6.97 18.87
CA PHE A 421 -11.87 7.59 19.78
C PHE A 421 -12.60 8.76 19.11
N PHE A 422 -11.88 9.71 18.51
CA PHE A 422 -12.47 10.88 17.86
C PHE A 422 -13.39 10.53 16.70
N ARG A 423 -12.97 9.59 15.85
CA ARG A 423 -13.82 9.06 14.79
C ARG A 423 -15.04 8.30 15.32
N SER A 424 -14.93 7.66 16.48
CA SER A 424 -16.06 6.94 17.08
C SER A 424 -17.12 7.87 17.64
N VAL A 425 -16.72 9.06 18.11
CA VAL A 425 -17.62 10.08 18.65
C VAL A 425 -18.04 11.11 17.61
N GLY A 426 -17.84 10.82 16.32
CA GLY A 426 -18.33 11.65 15.22
C GLY A 426 -17.64 13.01 15.10
N MET A 427 -16.42 13.18 15.61
CA MET A 427 -15.65 14.41 15.46
C MET A 427 -15.33 14.65 13.97
N ASN A 428 -15.51 15.89 13.49
CA ASN A 428 -15.20 16.24 12.11
C ASN A 428 -13.69 16.14 11.83
N LYS A 429 -13.35 16.11 10.54
CA LYS A 429 -11.99 15.87 10.07
C LYS A 429 -11.04 17.00 10.51
N GLU A 430 -11.42 18.26 10.29
CA GLU A 430 -10.55 19.40 10.59
C GLU A 430 -10.21 19.48 12.09
N ASP A 431 -11.20 19.32 12.97
CA ASP A 431 -11.01 19.38 14.43
C ASP A 431 -10.17 18.21 14.94
N MET A 432 -10.37 17.03 14.37
CA MET A 432 -9.60 15.85 14.77
C MET A 432 -8.13 16.00 14.39
N GLU A 433 -7.82 16.43 13.16
CA GLU A 433 -6.45 16.66 12.72
C GLU A 433 -5.78 17.72 13.59
N LYS A 434 -6.44 18.86 13.79
CA LYS A 434 -5.95 19.94 14.64
C LYS A 434 -5.59 19.43 16.03
N ARG A 435 -6.47 18.68 16.69
CA ARG A 435 -6.24 18.10 18.02
C ARG A 435 -5.08 17.10 18.04
N ILE A 436 -4.94 16.27 17.01
CA ILE A 436 -3.84 15.30 16.91
C ILE A 436 -2.50 16.01 16.75
N TYR A 437 -2.43 17.04 15.90
CA TYR A 437 -1.21 17.83 15.72
C TYR A 437 -0.85 18.62 16.98
N GLU A 438 -1.83 19.24 17.64
CA GLU A 438 -1.62 19.92 18.92
C GLU A 438 -1.16 18.98 20.02
N TRP A 439 -1.76 17.79 20.11
CA TRP A 439 -1.33 16.74 21.04
C TRP A 439 0.11 16.32 20.77
N ASN A 440 0.49 16.12 19.51
CA ASN A 440 1.82 15.65 19.17
C ASN A 440 2.93 16.63 19.60
N LYS A 441 2.64 17.93 19.58
CA LYS A 441 3.54 18.99 20.07
C LYS A 441 3.75 18.95 21.58
N LYS A 442 2.81 18.37 22.34
CA LYS A 442 2.90 18.23 23.82
C LYS A 442 3.69 17.00 24.27
N ASN A 443 4.03 16.10 23.35
CA ASN A 443 4.81 14.92 23.67
C ASN A 443 6.29 15.29 23.89
N GLU A 444 6.96 14.62 24.85
CA GLU A 444 8.38 14.84 25.16
C GLU A 444 9.29 14.72 23.92
N VAL A 445 8.97 13.75 23.05
CA VAL A 445 9.54 13.64 21.70
C VAL A 445 8.39 13.47 20.72
N PRO A 446 8.10 14.47 19.86
CA PRO A 446 7.02 14.39 18.89
C PRO A 446 7.20 13.21 17.92
N LEU A 447 6.08 12.60 17.51
CA LEU A 447 6.08 11.71 16.35
C LEU A 447 6.38 12.52 15.09
N ARG A 448 7.07 11.91 14.12
CA ARG A 448 7.30 12.52 12.81
C ARG A 448 5.96 12.87 12.17
N GLU A 449 5.81 14.08 11.63
CA GLU A 449 4.56 14.52 11.02
C GLU A 449 4.08 13.60 9.88
N GLY A 450 5.01 13.08 9.08
CA GLY A 450 4.69 12.09 8.05
C GLY A 450 4.08 10.79 8.61
N TYR A 451 4.46 10.38 9.83
CA TYR A 451 3.81 9.25 10.50
C TYR A 451 2.37 9.59 10.91
N LEU A 452 2.11 10.80 11.41
CA LEU A 452 0.75 11.27 11.72
C LEU A 452 -0.12 11.28 10.46
N GLN A 453 0.39 11.86 9.37
CA GLN A 453 -0.29 11.94 8.08
C GLN A 453 -0.64 10.55 7.55
N THR A 454 0.32 9.62 7.54
CA THR A 454 0.07 8.24 7.11
C THR A 454 -1.00 7.56 7.96
N GLN A 455 -0.98 7.74 9.28
CA GLN A 455 -1.99 7.13 10.17
C GLN A 455 -3.39 7.75 9.98
N LEU A 456 -3.46 9.08 9.77
CA LEU A 456 -4.71 9.79 9.49
C LEU A 456 -5.30 9.37 8.14
N LEU A 457 -4.50 9.38 7.07
CA LEU A 457 -4.91 8.92 5.74
C LEU A 457 -5.37 7.47 5.77
N TRP A 458 -4.62 6.58 6.44
CA TRP A 458 -5.01 5.19 6.63
C TRP A 458 -6.35 5.06 7.37
N ALA A 459 -6.56 5.87 8.42
CA ALA A 459 -7.81 5.86 9.15
C ALA A 459 -8.98 6.32 8.25
N TYR A 460 -8.86 7.44 7.55
CA TYR A 460 -9.96 7.97 6.73
C TYR A 460 -10.43 7.04 5.62
N ARG A 461 -9.53 6.23 5.06
CA ARG A 461 -9.87 5.23 4.05
C ARG A 461 -10.70 4.06 4.61
N LYS A 462 -10.74 3.89 5.93
CA LYS A 462 -11.46 2.80 6.60
C LYS A 462 -12.71 3.31 7.31
N LYS A 463 -13.71 2.44 7.52
CA LYS A 463 -14.84 2.74 8.42
C LYS A 463 -14.32 3.05 9.83
N PRO A 464 -14.93 3.99 10.58
CA PRO A 464 -14.61 4.21 11.99
C PRO A 464 -14.69 2.90 12.78
N ILE A 465 -13.69 2.65 13.63
CA ILE A 465 -13.65 1.51 14.54
C ILE A 465 -13.55 2.03 15.97
N MET A 466 -14.10 1.27 16.93
CA MET A 466 -13.97 1.61 18.35
C MET A 466 -12.49 1.65 18.76
N PRO A 467 -12.09 2.59 19.64
CA PRO A 467 -10.76 2.55 20.24
C PRO A 467 -10.62 1.27 21.08
N PRO A 468 -9.39 0.87 21.46
CA PRO A 468 -9.16 -0.24 22.37
C PRO A 468 -9.98 -0.11 23.67
N ASN A 469 -10.33 -1.25 24.27
CA ASN A 469 -11.03 -1.28 25.56
C ASN A 469 -10.12 -0.77 26.70
N CYS A 470 -10.73 -0.24 27.78
CA CYS A 470 -10.03 0.44 28.88
C CYS A 470 -9.05 -0.43 29.69
N LYS A 471 -8.98 -1.73 29.45
CA LYS A 471 -8.08 -2.69 30.15
C LYS A 471 -6.63 -2.56 29.65
N GLU A 472 -5.84 -3.62 29.77
CA GLU A 472 -4.37 -3.75 29.53
C GLU A 472 -3.74 -2.76 28.53
N PHE A 473 -4.42 -2.43 27.42
CA PHE A 473 -3.95 -1.46 26.42
C PHE A 473 -3.49 -0.12 27.00
N TYR A 474 -4.34 0.59 27.78
CA TYR A 474 -4.01 1.93 28.30
C TYR A 474 -3.14 1.87 29.55
N GLN A 475 -3.22 0.77 30.30
CA GLN A 475 -2.37 0.53 31.48
C GLN A 475 -0.93 0.29 31.04
N GLY A 476 -0.71 -0.44 29.94
CA GLY A 476 0.62 -0.80 29.44
C GLY A 476 1.48 0.36 28.91
N PHE A 477 1.02 1.61 28.98
CA PHE A 477 1.85 2.79 28.76
C PHE A 477 1.50 3.95 29.71
N GLY A 478 0.85 3.66 30.84
CA GLY A 478 0.60 4.66 31.89
C GLY A 478 -0.49 5.69 31.58
N ALA A 479 -1.27 5.52 30.51
CA ALA A 479 -2.37 6.46 30.20
C ALA A 479 -3.59 6.28 31.10
N CYS A 480 -3.79 5.10 31.70
CA CYS A 480 -4.98 4.80 32.49
C CYS A 480 -4.85 5.23 33.96
N GLN A 481 -5.57 6.29 34.34
CA GLN A 481 -5.82 6.68 35.74
C GLN A 481 -7.34 6.68 35.98
N PRO A 482 -7.93 5.52 36.33
CA PRO A 482 -9.38 5.39 36.39
C PRO A 482 -10.00 6.24 37.50
N ASN A 483 -11.18 6.81 37.24
CA ASN A 483 -12.04 7.38 38.27
C ASN A 483 -13.23 6.44 38.54
N GLU A 484 -14.08 6.77 39.51
CA GLU A 484 -15.25 5.93 39.88
C GLU A 484 -16.16 5.60 38.70
N PHE A 485 -16.28 6.52 37.74
CA PHE A 485 -17.10 6.32 36.54
C PHE A 485 -16.50 5.29 35.56
N CYS A 486 -15.18 5.08 35.59
CA CYS A 486 -14.50 4.07 34.77
C CYS A 486 -14.96 2.63 35.10
N ASN A 487 -15.40 2.36 36.32
CA ASN A 487 -15.90 1.04 36.74
C ASN A 487 -17.19 0.64 36.01
N LEU A 488 -17.90 1.61 35.43
CA LEU A 488 -19.19 1.41 34.77
C LEU A 488 -19.08 1.19 33.26
N ILE A 489 -17.86 1.18 32.70
CA ILE A 489 -17.64 1.16 31.25
C ILE A 489 -16.58 0.13 30.85
N LYS A 490 -16.69 -0.38 29.62
CA LYS A 490 -15.69 -1.29 29.01
C LYS A 490 -14.79 -0.57 27.99
N ASN A 491 -15.32 0.44 27.32
CA ASN A 491 -14.64 1.18 26.26
C ASN A 491 -14.68 2.70 26.54
N PRO A 492 -13.64 3.47 26.17
CA PRO A 492 -13.61 4.92 26.36
C PRO A 492 -14.81 5.65 25.75
N VAL A 493 -15.34 5.18 24.62
CA VAL A 493 -16.51 5.77 23.96
C VAL A 493 -17.75 5.70 24.87
N ASN A 494 -17.93 4.59 25.60
CA ASN A 494 -19.06 4.44 26.53
C ASN A 494 -19.01 5.46 27.68
N TYR A 495 -17.84 5.98 28.04
CA TYR A 495 -17.69 7.04 29.03
C TYR A 495 -18.51 8.27 28.62
N LEU A 496 -18.26 8.73 27.38
CA LEU A 496 -18.85 9.95 26.85
C LEU A 496 -20.35 9.78 26.61
N VAL A 497 -20.76 8.62 26.05
CA VAL A 497 -22.18 8.29 25.82
C VAL A 497 -22.97 8.30 27.12
N ARG A 498 -22.47 7.65 28.18
CA ARG A 498 -23.16 7.61 29.47
C ARG A 498 -23.18 8.97 30.16
N LYS A 499 -22.09 9.75 30.06
CA LYS A 499 -22.04 11.11 30.62
C LYS A 499 -23.06 12.02 29.94
N ASN A 500 -23.17 11.95 28.62
CA ASN A 500 -24.13 12.71 27.83
C ASN A 500 -25.59 12.33 28.16
N TYR A 501 -25.87 11.02 28.30
CA TYR A 501 -27.19 10.54 28.74
C TYR A 501 -27.57 11.05 30.15
N ILE A 502 -26.62 11.05 31.09
CA ILE A 502 -26.84 11.59 32.45
C ILE A 502 -27.05 13.12 32.42
N SER A 503 -26.32 13.87 31.57
CA SER A 503 -26.53 15.31 31.45
C SER A 503 -27.88 15.66 30.81
N ASN A 504 -28.33 14.89 29.82
CA ASN A 504 -29.62 15.13 29.16
C ASN A 504 -30.80 14.78 30.08
N SER A 505 -30.74 13.65 30.79
CA SER A 505 -31.76 13.30 31.79
C SER A 505 -31.82 14.28 32.97
N LYS A 506 -30.70 14.90 33.37
CA LYS A 506 -30.68 16.00 34.36
C LYS A 506 -31.26 17.31 33.79
N LYS A 507 -31.05 17.61 32.51
CA LYS A 507 -31.68 18.76 31.82
C LYS A 507 -33.19 18.59 31.72
N GLU A 508 -33.68 17.42 31.30
CA GLU A 508 -35.10 17.10 31.23
C GLU A 508 -35.78 17.18 32.61
N LYS A 509 -35.13 16.66 33.67
CA LYS A 509 -35.60 16.82 35.06
C LYS A 509 -35.60 18.26 35.58
N LYS A 510 -34.70 19.13 35.07
CA LYS A 510 -34.67 20.57 35.40
C LYS A 510 -35.77 21.34 34.65
N ILE A 511 -36.01 21.01 33.39
CA ILE A 511 -37.07 21.62 32.57
C ILE A 511 -38.45 21.27 33.16
N THR A 512 -38.68 20.00 33.48
CA THR A 512 -39.93 19.56 34.15
C THR A 512 -40.11 20.16 35.55
N LYS A 513 -39.03 20.34 36.34
CA LYS A 513 -39.11 21.07 37.63
C LYS A 513 -39.40 22.56 37.50
N ASN A 514 -38.93 23.22 36.44
CA ASN A 514 -39.21 24.63 36.19
C ASN A 514 -40.63 24.84 35.64
N ILE A 515 -41.16 23.90 34.85
CA ILE A 515 -42.56 23.91 34.40
C ILE A 515 -43.50 23.73 35.60
N ASN A 516 -43.19 22.81 36.53
CA ASN A 516 -43.98 22.60 37.75
C ASN A 516 -43.80 23.68 38.85
N LYS A 517 -42.92 24.67 38.64
CA LYS A 517 -42.76 25.83 39.53
C LYS A 517 -43.43 27.10 38.99
N ASN A 518 -43.81 27.10 37.72
CA ASN A 518 -44.48 28.20 37.03
C ASN A 518 -45.97 27.88 36.74
N ASN A 519 -46.51 26.82 37.34
CA ASN A 519 -47.93 26.50 37.39
C ASN A 519 -48.42 26.59 38.83
#